data_AF-A0A842NHK2-F1
#
_entry.id   AF-A0A842NHK2-F1
#
_cell.length_a   1.000
_cell.length_b   1.000
_cell.length_c   1.000
_cell.angle_alpha   90.00
_cell.angle_beta   90.00
_cell.angle_gamma   90.00
#
_symmetry.space_group_name_H-M   'P 1'
#
loop_
_entity.id
_entity.type
_entity.pdbx_description
1 polymer ?
#
loop_
_entity_poly.entity_id
_entity_poly.type
_entity_poly.pdbx_seq_one_letter_code
_entity_poly.pdbx_strand_id
1 'polypeptide(L)'
;FSPILADYFIYIIDVAGGDKYPRKGGLGITNCDLLVINKIDLAELVNADLEIMKTDAEKIRKEKPFEFINCKTDQGVKKIAEHIIHDLLLDSQPKSNNLKKV
;
A
#
# COMPACT_ATOMS: atom_id res chain seq x y z
N PHE A 1 -14.09 -1.16 5.23
CA PHE A 1 -14.05 0.25 4.86
C PHE A 1 -15.03 0.47 3.71
N SER A 2 -15.76 1.59 3.67
CA SER A 2 -16.71 1.87 2.59
C SER A 2 -16.01 2.66 1.48
N PRO A 3 -15.99 2.18 0.22
CA PRO A 3 -15.44 2.93 -0.91
C PRO A 3 -16.11 4.28 -1.16
N ILE A 4 -17.27 4.55 -0.55
CA ILE A 4 -18.01 5.82 -0.69
C ILE A 4 -17.39 6.94 0.20
N LEU A 5 -16.55 6.58 1.19
CA LEU A 5 -16.03 7.54 2.17
C LEU A 5 -14.64 8.11 1.82
N ALA A 6 -13.77 7.33 1.18
CA ALA A 6 -12.45 7.81 0.78
C ALA A 6 -12.13 7.39 -0.64
N ASP A 7 -11.50 8.32 -1.36
CA ASP A 7 -11.05 8.16 -2.73
C ASP A 7 -9.81 7.26 -2.85
N TYR A 8 -9.04 7.11 -1.76
CA TYR A 8 -7.85 6.26 -1.71
C TYR A 8 -7.76 5.55 -0.37
N PHE A 9 -7.58 4.23 -0.41
CA PHE A 9 -7.54 3.36 0.76
C PHE A 9 -6.17 2.69 0.89
N ILE A 10 -5.41 3.10 1.90
CA ILE A 10 -4.16 2.46 2.32
C ILE A 10 -4.47 1.50 3.46
N TYR A 11 -4.05 0.24 3.31
CA TYR A 11 -4.14 -0.75 4.39
C TYR A 11 -2.75 -1.11 4.89
N ILE A 12 -2.55 -1.05 6.20
CA ILE A 12 -1.23 -1.24 6.82
C ILE A 12 -1.28 -2.49 7.70
N ILE A 13 -0.36 -3.42 7.44
CA ILE A 13 -0.02 -4.53 8.32
C ILE A 13 1.43 -4.39 8.78
N ASP A 14 1.85 -5.19 9.75
CA ASP A 14 3.25 -5.23 10.16
C ASP A 14 3.78 -6.65 10.31
N VAL A 15 5.10 -6.78 10.16
CA VAL A 15 5.82 -8.06 10.16
C VAL A 15 5.71 -8.79 11.50
N ALA A 16 5.52 -8.09 12.63
CA ALA A 16 5.34 -8.73 13.93
C ALA A 16 4.02 -9.53 14.03
N GLY A 17 3.07 -9.30 13.11
CA GLY A 17 1.91 -10.18 12.95
C GLY A 17 2.24 -11.57 12.39
N GLY A 18 3.42 -11.74 11.78
CA GLY A 18 3.89 -12.96 11.13
C GLY A 18 3.70 -12.96 9.61
N ASP A 19 4.54 -13.76 8.95
CA ASP A 19 4.68 -13.84 7.49
C ASP A 19 3.43 -14.32 6.73
N LYS A 20 2.52 -15.03 7.40
CA LYS A 20 1.27 -15.52 6.83
C LYS A 20 0.21 -14.43 6.62
N TYR A 21 0.43 -13.19 7.03
CA TYR A 21 -0.61 -12.17 6.96
C TYR A 21 -1.10 -11.88 5.54
N PRO A 22 -0.23 -11.68 4.52
CA PRO A 22 -0.72 -11.37 3.17
C PRO A 22 -1.61 -12.48 2.59
N ARG A 23 -1.28 -13.77 2.79
CA ARG A 23 -2.14 -14.90 2.32
C ARG A 23 -3.49 -15.03 3.03
N LYS A 24 -3.68 -14.41 4.20
CA LYS A 24 -5.01 -14.40 4.86
C LYS A 24 -6.03 -13.63 4.02
N GLY A 25 -5.58 -12.69 3.19
CA GLY A 25 -6.44 -11.86 2.35
C GLY A 25 -7.44 -11.04 3.19
N GLY A 26 -8.68 -10.99 2.72
CA GLY A 26 -9.71 -10.12 3.26
C GLY A 26 -9.72 -8.75 2.58
N LEU A 27 -10.81 -8.01 2.75
CA LEU A 27 -11.07 -6.79 1.97
C LEU A 27 -9.97 -5.73 2.13
N GLY A 28 -9.32 -5.65 3.30
CA GLY A 28 -8.19 -4.77 3.52
C GLY A 28 -6.99 -5.13 2.64
N ILE A 29 -6.58 -6.40 2.66
CA ILE A 29 -5.39 -6.86 1.93
C ILE A 29 -5.65 -7.00 0.42
N THR A 30 -6.84 -7.43 0.02
CA THR A 30 -7.14 -7.70 -1.39
C THR A 30 -7.57 -6.44 -2.13
N ASN A 31 -8.37 -5.56 -1.50
CA ASN A 31 -9.04 -4.49 -2.22
C ASN A 31 -8.45 -3.09 -1.99
N CYS A 32 -7.59 -2.88 -0.98
CA CYS A 32 -6.95 -1.57 -0.81
C CYS A 32 -6.11 -1.18 -2.03
N ASP A 33 -6.02 0.12 -2.27
CA ASP A 33 -5.27 0.68 -3.39
C ASP A 33 -3.78 0.44 -3.17
N LEU A 34 -3.30 0.67 -1.94
CA LEU A 34 -1.93 0.38 -1.52
C LEU A 34 -1.90 -0.45 -0.23
N LEU A 35 -1.23 -1.61 -0.27
CA LEU A 35 -0.90 -2.38 0.93
C LEU A 35 0.49 -1.98 1.43
N VAL A 36 0.60 -1.69 2.72
CA VAL A 36 1.88 -1.38 3.35
C VAL A 36 2.22 -2.47 4.36
N ILE A 37 3.42 -3.02 4.25
CA ILE A 37 3.97 -4.02 5.17
C ILE A 37 5.11 -3.36 5.95
N ASN A 38 4.78 -2.90 7.16
CA ASN A 38 5.68 -2.10 7.99
C ASN A 38 6.51 -2.95 8.96
N LYS A 39 7.52 -2.34 9.58
CA LYS A 39 8.40 -2.91 10.60
C LYS A 39 9.23 -4.09 10.08
N ILE A 40 9.75 -3.97 8.87
CA ILE A 40 10.56 -5.03 8.24
C ILE A 40 11.84 -5.38 9.01
N ASP A 41 12.32 -4.47 9.85
CA ASP A 41 13.43 -4.70 10.78
C ASP A 41 13.13 -5.77 11.84
N LEU A 42 11.86 -6.08 12.10
CA LEU A 42 11.47 -7.08 13.08
C LEU A 42 11.45 -8.50 12.54
N ALA A 43 11.67 -8.72 11.24
CA ALA A 43 11.54 -10.02 10.57
C ALA A 43 12.34 -11.13 11.28
N GLU A 44 13.63 -10.87 11.56
CA GLU A 44 14.49 -11.84 12.25
C GLU A 44 14.03 -12.12 13.70
N LEU A 45 13.55 -11.10 14.41
CA LEU A 45 13.14 -11.23 15.81
C LEU A 45 11.87 -12.05 16.00
N VAL A 46 11.02 -12.10 14.98
CA VAL A 46 9.73 -12.83 15.01
C VAL A 46 9.73 -14.07 14.12
N ASN A 47 10.88 -14.43 13.54
CA ASN A 47 11.04 -15.52 12.57
C ASN A 47 10.04 -15.42 11.39
N ALA A 48 9.88 -14.22 10.84
CA ALA A 48 9.06 -14.00 9.64
C ALA A 48 9.94 -13.88 8.41
N ASP A 49 9.51 -14.50 7.31
CA ASP A 49 10.18 -14.43 6.01
C ASP A 49 9.51 -13.38 5.10
N LEU A 50 10.27 -12.36 4.72
CA LEU A 50 9.80 -11.28 3.85
C LEU A 50 9.53 -11.75 2.40
N GLU A 51 10.24 -12.75 1.89
CA GLU A 51 10.01 -13.30 0.55
C GLU A 51 8.71 -14.11 0.52
N ILE A 52 8.37 -14.80 1.62
CA ILE A 52 7.06 -15.45 1.76
C ILE A 52 5.95 -14.39 1.73
N MET A 53 6.10 -13.31 2.51
CA MET A 53 5.13 -12.21 2.52
C MET A 53 4.96 -11.58 1.14
N LYS A 54 6.07 -11.38 0.41
CA LYS A 54 6.09 -10.80 -0.93
C LYS A 54 5.34 -11.68 -1.92
N THR A 55 5.70 -12.97 -1.99
CA THR A 55 5.07 -13.94 -2.89
C THR A 55 3.57 -14.04 -2.66
N ASP A 56 3.16 -14.00 -1.39
CA ASP A 56 1.75 -13.99 -1.03
C ASP A 56 1.03 -12.70 -1.41
N ALA A 57 1.65 -11.55 -1.16
CA ALA A 57 1.10 -10.26 -1.53
C ALA A 57 0.89 -10.18 -3.04
N GLU A 58 1.89 -10.56 -3.84
CA GLU A 58 1.80 -10.66 -5.31
C GLU A 58 0.64 -11.57 -5.73
N LYS A 59 0.52 -12.76 -5.13
CA LYS A 59 -0.55 -13.72 -5.46
C LYS A 59 -1.95 -13.20 -5.12
N ILE A 60 -2.11 -12.59 -3.94
CA ILE A 60 -3.42 -12.16 -3.44
C ILE A 60 -3.87 -10.85 -4.07
N ARG A 61 -2.92 -9.93 -4.34
CA ARG A 61 -3.20 -8.58 -4.84
C ARG A 61 -3.16 -8.48 -6.36
N LYS A 62 -2.60 -9.48 -7.05
CA LYS A 62 -2.41 -9.48 -8.52
C LYS A 62 -1.56 -8.27 -8.92
N GLU A 63 -2.15 -7.30 -9.61
CA GLU A 63 -1.47 -6.10 -10.11
C GLU A 63 -1.51 -4.93 -9.12
N LYS A 64 -2.23 -5.03 -7.99
CA LYS A 64 -2.34 -3.93 -7.04
C LYS A 64 -1.04 -3.74 -6.23
N PRO A 65 -0.54 -2.51 -6.07
CA PRO A 65 0.77 -2.25 -5.50
C PRO A 65 0.85 -2.57 -4.00
N PHE A 66 2.03 -2.94 -3.53
CA PHE A 66 2.33 -3.04 -2.11
C PHE A 66 3.79 -2.64 -1.85
N GLU A 67 4.07 -2.18 -0.64
CA GLU A 67 5.42 -1.72 -0.26
C GLU A 67 5.84 -2.27 1.10
N PHE A 68 7.10 -2.70 1.17
CA PHE A 68 7.78 -3.01 2.42
C PHE A 68 8.47 -1.75 2.95
N ILE A 69 8.19 -1.40 4.20
CA ILE A 69 8.73 -0.18 4.80
C ILE A 69 9.22 -0.40 6.24
N ASN A 70 10.08 0.52 6.69
CA ASN A 70 10.36 0.73 8.09
C ASN A 70 10.17 2.21 8.43
N CYS A 71 9.05 2.54 9.09
CA CYS A 71 8.77 3.91 9.52
C CYS A 71 9.74 4.45 10.58
N LYS A 72 10.49 3.58 11.29
CA LYS A 72 11.46 4.03 12.31
C LYS A 72 12.73 4.59 11.68
N THR A 73 13.06 4.15 10.46
CA THR A 73 14.28 4.52 9.74
C THR A 73 14.01 5.30 8.45
N ASP A 74 12.75 5.68 8.23
CA ASP A 74 12.23 6.28 6.99
C ASP A 74 12.43 5.42 5.72
N GLN A 75 12.85 4.15 5.86
CA GLN A 75 13.04 3.26 4.73
C GLN A 75 11.70 2.99 4.02
N GLY A 76 11.64 3.35 2.73
CA GLY A 76 10.48 3.13 1.89
C GLY A 76 9.34 4.15 2.08
N VAL A 77 9.41 5.05 3.07
CA VAL A 77 8.36 6.06 3.32
C VAL A 77 8.18 6.99 2.12
N LYS A 78 9.28 7.37 1.46
CA LYS A 78 9.23 8.20 0.23
C LYS A 78 8.40 7.56 -0.88
N LYS A 79 8.48 6.23 -1.04
CA LYS A 79 7.68 5.50 -2.05
C LYS A 79 6.20 5.59 -1.76
N ILE A 80 5.80 5.52 -0.49
CA ILE A 80 4.39 5.69 -0.09
C ILE A 80 3.89 7.07 -0.49
N ALA A 81 4.69 8.11 -0.26
CA ALA A 81 4.35 9.47 -0.70
C ALA A 81 4.25 9.57 -2.23
N GLU A 82 5.15 8.91 -2.97
CA GLU A 82 5.12 8.86 -4.44
C GLU A 82 3.84 8.16 -4.95
N HIS A 83 3.42 7.04 -4.35
CA HIS A 83 2.12 6.40 -4.66
C HIS A 83 0.96 7.38 -4.45
N ILE A 84 0.91 8.07 -3.30
CA ILE A 84 -0.18 9.01 -2.99
C ILE A 84 -0.21 10.17 -4.00
N ILE A 85 0.95 10.76 -4.31
CA ILE A 85 1.03 11.89 -5.23
C ILE A 85 0.58 11.48 -6.63
N HIS A 86 1.07 10.33 -7.11
CA HIS A 86 0.74 9.81 -8.44
C HIS A 86 -0.74 9.39 -8.53
N ASP A 87 -1.22 8.56 -7.61
CA ASP A 87 -2.54 7.93 -7.71
C ASP A 87 -3.69 8.93 -7.47
N LEU A 88 -3.45 9.98 -6.68
CA LEU A 88 -4.40 11.07 -6.46
C LEU A 88 -4.16 12.29 -7.35
N LEU A 89 -3.21 12.21 -8.29
CA LEU A 89 -2.90 13.28 -9.26
C LEU A 89 -2.56 14.62 -8.58
N LEU A 90 -1.92 14.60 -7.41
CA LEU A 90 -1.67 15.81 -6.61
C LEU A 90 -0.64 16.76 -7.26
N ASP A 91 0.17 16.25 -8.18
CA ASP A 91 1.14 16.99 -8.98
C ASP A 91 0.62 17.35 -10.39
N SER A 92 -0.61 16.93 -10.73
CA SER A 92 -1.19 17.14 -12.04
C SER A 92 -1.88 18.50 -12.15
N GLN A 93 -1.81 19.12 -13.33
CA GLN A 93 -2.56 20.34 -13.59
C GLN A 93 -4.08 20.03 -13.59
N PRO A 94 -4.91 20.89 -12.97
CA PRO A 94 -6.35 20.75 -13.07
C PRO A 94 -6.75 20.71 -14.55
N LYS A 95 -7.68 19.82 -14.90
CA LYS A 95 -8.33 19.85 -16.21
C LYS A 95 -9.17 21.12 -16.31
N SER A 96 -8.54 22.25 -16.63
CA SER A 96 -9.24 23.53 -16.77
C SER A 96 -10.33 23.40 -17.82
N ASN A 97 -11.55 23.75 -17.42
CA ASN A 97 -12.75 23.74 -18.25
C ASN A 97 -12.53 24.41 -19.61
N ASN A 98 -12.56 23.62 -20.68
CA ASN A 98 -12.99 24.07 -22.00
C ASN A 98 -14.51 24.36 -21.96
N LEU A 99 -14.96 25.20 -21.03
CA LEU A 99 -16.23 25.89 -21.16
C LEU A 99 -16.00 26.88 -22.30
N LYS A 100 -16.30 26.42 -23.51
CA LYS A 100 -16.44 27.27 -24.69
C LYS A 100 -17.24 28.50 -24.27
N LYS A 101 -16.61 29.67 -24.37
CA LYS A 101 -17.33 30.92 -24.56
C LYS A 101 -18.27 30.69 -25.75
N VAL A 102 -19.57 30.55 -25.46
CA VAL A 102 -20.65 30.73 -26.44
C VAL A 102 -21.56 31.79 -25.86
#